data_AF-A0A7K0BLD8-F1
#
_entry.id   AF-A0A7K0BLD8-F1
#
_cell.length_a   1.000
_cell.length_b   1.000
_cell.length_c   1.000
_cell.angle_alpha   90.00
_cell.angle_beta   90.00
_cell.angle_gamma   90.00
#
_symmetry.space_group_name_H-M   'P 1'
#
loop_
_entity.id
_entity.type
_entity.pdbx_description
1 polymer ?
#
loop_
_entity_poly.entity_id
_entity_poly.type
_entity_poly.pdbx_seq_one_letter_code
_entity_poly.pdbx_strand_id
1 'polypeptide(L)'
;MNLKILILILFTPFLFAQEEPVVYENDAKAYYNENYNWDSNELSFCDLTISPDSTFSFYCRPNISCWTWFEIKGNWKKENNIYTFLSQYEVSENNTRLTFNKDLTKKYLLKFRTDKKSELKNRNIKIEYIYDYDAKIDDVEKTMRFDSNNSIEIPFKEIPNHKKLASIKIEYYLSESEKRYVYITEGKTVNEKEKDIPNIVEIEFVEKPLNEIVYRTTIGKLEGEKLEIISNVKTKTSLSENLNEISFEKYYELRK
;
A
#
# COMPACT_ATOMS: atom_id res chain seq x y z
N MET A 1 50.74 37.95 25.29
CA MET A 1 49.47 37.24 25.02
C MET A 1 49.68 36.39 23.77
N ASN A 2 49.72 35.07 23.90
CA ASN A 2 50.29 34.16 22.90
C ASN A 2 49.39 34.03 21.66
N LEU A 3 49.88 34.48 20.51
CA LEU A 3 49.26 34.39 19.18
C LEU A 3 49.01 32.94 18.71
N LYS A 4 49.51 31.94 19.46
CA LYS A 4 49.37 30.51 19.14
C LYS A 4 48.01 29.89 19.50
N ILE A 5 47.21 30.55 20.36
CA ILE A 5 45.90 30.01 20.77
C ILE A 5 44.79 30.40 19.78
N LEU A 6 44.96 31.52 19.06
CA LEU A 6 43.95 31.98 18.09
C LEU A 6 43.87 31.13 16.81
N ILE A 7 44.96 30.41 16.47
CA ILE A 7 45.02 29.56 15.28
C ILE A 7 44.34 28.19 15.52
N LEU A 8 44.22 27.72 16.77
CA LEU A 8 43.53 26.45 17.06
C LEU A 8 42.00 26.56 17.00
N ILE A 9 41.43 27.76 17.08
CA ILE A 9 39.97 27.98 17.08
C ILE A 9 39.43 28.21 15.66
N LEU A 10 40.30 28.52 14.68
CA LEU A 10 39.91 28.74 13.29
C LEU A 10 39.97 27.49 12.40
N PHE A 11 40.42 26.34 12.92
CA PHE A 11 40.47 25.07 12.17
C PHE A 11 39.39 24.05 12.55
N THR A 12 38.40 24.41 13.35
CA THR A 12 37.22 23.56 13.61
C THR A 12 35.92 24.30 13.29
N PRO A 13 35.66 24.56 12.01
CA PRO A 13 34.34 24.19 11.47
C PRO A 13 34.40 23.51 10.09
N PHE A 14 35.53 22.91 9.69
CA PHE A 14 35.69 22.34 8.33
C PHE A 14 35.42 20.84 8.18
N LEU A 15 34.87 20.14 9.18
CA LEU A 15 34.66 18.68 9.11
C LEU A 15 33.22 18.20 9.29
N PHE A 16 32.25 19.09 9.11
CA PHE A 16 30.89 18.68 8.79
C PHE A 16 30.40 19.50 7.58
N ALA A 17 31.13 19.40 6.46
CA ALA A 17 30.44 19.49 5.19
C ALA A 17 29.51 18.28 5.18
N GLN A 18 28.24 18.50 5.56
CA GLN A 18 27.21 17.50 5.37
C GLN A 18 27.15 17.31 3.87
N GLU A 19 27.77 16.25 3.35
CA GLU A 19 27.72 15.94 1.93
C GLU A 19 26.24 15.97 1.53
N GLU A 20 25.90 16.64 0.43
CA GLU A 20 24.50 16.70 0.03
C GLU A 20 24.07 15.33 -0.51
N PRO A 21 22.83 14.89 -0.25
CA PRO A 21 22.31 13.69 -0.87
C PRO A 21 22.41 13.77 -2.39
N VAL A 22 22.87 12.69 -3.01
CA VAL A 22 22.93 12.58 -4.47
C VAL A 22 21.58 12.06 -4.96
N VAL A 23 21.01 12.71 -5.96
CA VAL A 23 19.71 12.32 -6.53
C VAL A 23 19.89 11.89 -7.98
N TYR A 24 19.36 10.72 -8.31
CA TYR A 24 19.22 10.25 -9.68
C TYR A 24 17.74 10.18 -10.03
N GLU A 25 17.39 10.53 -11.27
CA GLU A 25 16.01 10.54 -11.75
C GLU A 25 15.86 9.85 -13.10
N ASN A 26 14.69 9.25 -13.32
CA ASN A 26 14.19 8.84 -14.60
C ASN A 26 12.67 8.98 -14.61
N ASP A 27 12.25 10.04 -15.26
CA ASP A 27 10.86 10.48 -15.30
C ASP A 27 10.04 9.84 -16.43
N ALA A 28 10.64 8.94 -17.23
CA ALA A 28 10.06 8.44 -18.47
C ALA A 28 8.69 7.77 -18.30
N LYS A 29 8.43 7.15 -17.14
CA LYS A 29 7.13 6.54 -16.79
C LYS A 29 6.45 7.19 -15.57
N ALA A 30 7.10 8.16 -14.94
CA ALA A 30 6.59 8.81 -13.72
C ALA A 30 5.48 9.82 -14.03
N TYR A 31 5.56 10.46 -15.19
CA TYR A 31 4.65 11.53 -15.60
C TYR A 31 3.79 11.07 -16.77
N TYR A 32 2.48 11.27 -16.60
CA TYR A 32 1.42 10.98 -17.55
C TYR A 32 1.81 11.29 -19.02
N ASN A 33 1.72 10.29 -19.89
CA ASN A 33 1.65 10.52 -21.34
C ASN A 33 0.16 10.61 -21.69
N GLU A 34 -0.28 11.73 -22.28
CA GLU A 34 -1.69 11.98 -22.64
C GLU A 34 -2.31 10.91 -23.56
N ASN A 35 -1.49 10.03 -24.15
CA ASN A 35 -1.92 8.93 -25.00
C ASN A 35 -2.09 7.57 -24.28
N TYR A 36 -1.87 7.49 -22.96
CA TYR A 36 -1.88 6.22 -22.22
C TYR A 36 -3.02 6.15 -21.21
N ASN A 37 -3.80 5.07 -21.32
CA ASN A 37 -4.94 4.78 -20.46
C ASN A 37 -4.46 4.55 -19.01
N TRP A 38 -5.22 5.03 -18.03
CA TRP A 38 -4.89 4.96 -16.59
C TRP A 38 -4.63 3.53 -16.08
N ASP A 39 -5.25 2.54 -16.71
CA ASP A 39 -5.05 1.10 -16.46
C ASP A 39 -3.71 0.53 -16.98
N SER A 40 -2.91 1.31 -17.72
CA SER A 40 -1.78 0.79 -18.52
C SER A 40 -0.38 1.28 -18.12
N ASN A 41 -0.26 2.14 -17.10
CA ASN A 41 1.06 2.53 -16.60
C ASN A 41 1.60 1.45 -15.66
N GLU A 42 2.53 0.64 -16.17
CA GLU A 42 3.44 -0.12 -15.33
C GLU A 42 4.19 0.86 -14.41
N LEU A 43 3.85 0.88 -13.13
CA LEU A 43 4.49 1.75 -12.14
C LEU A 43 5.99 1.44 -12.10
N SER A 44 6.80 2.49 -11.96
CA SER A 44 8.23 2.36 -11.73
C SER A 44 8.76 3.33 -10.69
N PHE A 45 9.85 2.94 -10.04
CA PHE A 45 10.64 3.86 -9.24
C PHE A 45 11.35 4.84 -10.17
N CYS A 46 11.08 6.12 -9.99
CA CYS A 46 11.54 7.20 -10.86
C CYS A 46 12.65 8.03 -10.23
N ASP A 47 12.67 8.17 -8.90
CA ASP A 47 13.73 8.87 -8.18
C ASP A 47 14.53 7.88 -7.33
N LEU A 48 15.83 8.13 -7.22
CA LEU A 48 16.71 7.54 -6.22
C LEU A 48 17.46 8.65 -5.49
N THR A 49 17.27 8.75 -4.18
CA THR A 49 18.11 9.55 -3.29
C THR A 49 19.11 8.64 -2.59
N ILE A 50 20.40 8.96 -2.70
CA ILE A 50 21.51 8.32 -1.98
C ILE A 50 22.03 9.32 -0.95
N SER A 51 21.78 9.04 0.32
CA SER A 51 22.20 9.88 1.43
C SER A 51 23.63 9.55 1.88
N PRO A 52 24.39 10.53 2.41
CA PRO A 52 25.76 10.30 2.90
C PRO A 52 25.85 9.38 4.11
N ASP A 53 24.77 9.25 4.88
CA ASP A 53 24.68 8.38 6.07
C ASP A 53 24.50 6.89 5.72
N SER A 54 24.81 6.51 4.47
CA SER A 54 24.63 5.16 3.93
C SER A 54 23.17 4.71 3.79
N THR A 55 22.21 5.64 3.81
CA THR A 55 20.79 5.36 3.53
C THR A 55 20.39 5.75 2.11
N PHE A 56 19.33 5.12 1.59
CA PHE A 56 18.76 5.49 0.29
C PHE A 56 17.23 5.45 0.32
N SER A 57 16.62 6.12 -0.65
CA SER A 57 15.19 6.02 -0.95
C SER A 57 14.96 5.99 -2.47
N PHE A 58 14.30 4.94 -2.96
CA PHE A 58 13.66 4.92 -4.27
C PHE A 58 12.20 5.39 -4.14
N TYR A 59 11.76 6.32 -4.99
CA TYR A 59 10.39 6.79 -5.00
C TYR A 59 9.69 6.45 -6.33
N CYS A 60 8.46 5.98 -6.22
CA CYS A 60 7.49 5.93 -7.31
C CYS A 60 6.44 7.00 -7.02
N ARG A 61 6.34 8.01 -7.88
CA ARG A 61 5.45 9.17 -7.68
C ARG A 61 4.48 9.32 -8.85
N PRO A 62 3.42 8.50 -8.93
CA PRO A 62 2.39 8.69 -9.95
C PRO A 62 1.73 10.08 -9.81
N ASN A 63 1.44 10.73 -10.94
CA ASN A 63 0.86 12.08 -11.07
C ASN A 63 -0.57 12.26 -10.49
N ILE A 64 -1.12 11.27 -9.80
CA ILE A 64 -2.51 11.29 -9.32
C ILE A 64 -2.59 11.94 -7.93
N SER A 65 -1.81 11.44 -6.98
CA SER A 65 -1.86 11.87 -5.58
C SER A 65 -0.64 11.41 -4.80
N CYS A 66 -0.24 12.15 -3.76
CA CYS A 66 0.81 11.71 -2.85
C CYS A 66 0.41 10.49 -2.00
N TRP A 67 -0.89 10.17 -1.90
CA TRP A 67 -1.39 8.95 -1.25
C TRP A 67 -1.05 7.66 -2.01
N THR A 68 -0.77 7.77 -3.31
CA THR A 68 -0.40 6.64 -4.17
C THR A 68 1.10 6.58 -4.43
N TRP A 69 1.89 7.38 -3.71
CA TRP A 69 3.34 7.32 -3.79
C TRP A 69 3.88 6.14 -3.01
N PHE A 70 4.88 5.48 -3.57
CA PHE A 70 5.57 4.36 -2.94
C PHE A 70 7.03 4.71 -2.71
N GLU A 71 7.56 4.30 -1.56
CA GLU A 71 8.96 4.47 -1.19
C GLU A 71 9.55 3.11 -0.83
N ILE A 72 10.71 2.78 -1.44
CA ILE A 72 11.59 1.73 -0.92
C ILE A 72 12.81 2.42 -0.33
N LYS A 73 13.07 2.17 0.95
CA LYS A 73 14.25 2.70 1.64
C LYS A 73 15.06 1.61 2.31
N GLY A 74 16.31 1.93 2.59
CA GLY A 74 17.23 1.02 3.23
C GLY A 74 18.65 1.55 3.29
N ASN A 75 19.61 0.63 3.31
CA ASN A 75 21.02 0.97 3.35
C ASN A 75 21.69 0.66 2.03
N TRP A 76 22.72 1.42 1.68
CA TRP A 76 23.54 1.16 0.50
C TRP A 76 25.01 0.94 0.85
N LYS A 77 25.71 0.25 -0.04
CA LYS A 77 27.17 0.10 -0.04
C LYS A 77 27.68 0.32 -1.45
N LYS A 78 28.89 0.88 -1.59
CA LYS A 78 29.54 1.07 -2.88
C LYS A 78 30.89 0.37 -2.90
N GLU A 79 31.14 -0.40 -3.94
CA GLU A 79 32.42 -1.02 -4.26
C GLU A 79 32.78 -0.66 -5.69
N ASN A 80 33.85 0.13 -5.88
CA ASN A 80 34.20 0.73 -7.17
C ASN A 80 33.02 1.52 -7.76
N ASN A 81 32.53 1.10 -8.93
CA ASN A 81 31.38 1.69 -9.60
C ASN A 81 30.08 0.91 -9.39
N ILE A 82 30.05 -0.04 -8.46
CA ILE A 82 28.86 -0.83 -8.13
C ILE A 82 28.25 -0.33 -6.82
N TYR A 83 26.97 0.01 -6.86
CA TYR A 83 26.13 0.24 -5.70
C TYR A 83 25.31 -1.01 -5.40
N THR A 84 25.26 -1.40 -4.13
CA THR A 84 24.35 -2.43 -3.61
C THR A 84 23.38 -1.77 -2.65
N PHE A 85 22.10 -1.79 -2.98
CA PHE A 85 21.00 -1.27 -2.18
C PHE A 85 20.27 -2.42 -1.50
N LEU A 86 20.17 -2.36 -0.18
CA LEU A 86 19.55 -3.36 0.67
C LEU A 86 18.34 -2.76 1.37
N SER A 87 17.15 -3.26 1.06
CA SER A 87 15.90 -2.87 1.71
C SER A 87 15.14 -4.06 2.25
N GLN A 88 14.28 -3.82 3.22
CA GLN A 88 13.32 -4.81 3.72
C GLN A 88 11.95 -4.17 3.92
N TYR A 89 10.90 -4.95 3.74
CA TYR A 89 9.53 -4.55 4.03
C TYR A 89 8.73 -5.73 4.57
N GLU A 90 7.72 -5.43 5.37
CA GLU A 90 6.78 -6.43 5.86
C GLU A 90 5.64 -6.61 4.85
N VAL A 91 5.31 -7.87 4.57
CA VAL A 91 4.12 -8.27 3.83
C VAL A 91 3.20 -8.97 4.82
N SER A 92 1.98 -8.45 4.95
CA SER A 92 0.97 -8.99 5.85
C SER A 92 -0.12 -9.70 5.06
N GLU A 93 -0.58 -10.82 5.58
CA GLU A 93 -1.80 -11.45 5.12
C GLU A 93 -2.99 -10.50 5.30
N ASN A 94 -3.93 -10.52 4.37
CA ASN A 94 -5.18 -9.79 4.56
C ASN A 94 -5.91 -10.28 5.83
N ASN A 95 -6.30 -9.34 6.68
CA ASN A 95 -6.96 -9.64 7.95
C ASN A 95 -8.36 -10.24 7.79
N THR A 96 -8.87 -10.30 6.56
CA THR A 96 -10.15 -10.90 6.20
C THR A 96 -10.12 -11.59 4.84
N ARG A 97 -10.97 -12.61 4.69
CA ARG A 97 -11.21 -13.29 3.42
C ARG A 97 -12.69 -13.24 3.08
N LEU A 98 -12.99 -13.00 1.81
CA LEU A 98 -14.35 -12.90 1.29
C LEU A 98 -14.64 -14.06 0.36
N THR A 99 -15.80 -14.69 0.54
CA THR A 99 -16.36 -15.64 -0.43
C THR A 99 -17.70 -15.13 -0.88
N PHE A 100 -17.87 -14.99 -2.20
CA PHE A 100 -19.09 -14.48 -2.80
C PHE A 100 -19.95 -15.59 -3.36
N ASN A 101 -21.26 -15.49 -3.15
CA ASN A 101 -22.26 -16.36 -3.75
C ASN A 101 -23.52 -15.54 -4.06
N LYS A 102 -24.39 -16.06 -4.92
CA LYS A 102 -25.57 -15.35 -5.40
C LYS A 102 -26.79 -16.24 -5.44
N ASP A 103 -27.91 -15.70 -4.99
CA ASP A 103 -29.23 -16.31 -5.16
C ASP A 103 -30.25 -15.26 -5.67
N LEU A 104 -31.54 -15.63 -5.65
CA LEU A 104 -32.63 -14.78 -6.16
C LEU A 104 -33.27 -13.88 -5.09
N THR A 105 -32.87 -14.01 -3.82
CA THR A 105 -33.47 -13.25 -2.72
C THR A 105 -33.10 -11.77 -2.82
N LYS A 106 -34.03 -10.90 -2.42
CA LYS A 106 -33.84 -9.43 -2.47
C LYS A 106 -33.27 -8.87 -1.16
N LYS A 107 -32.23 -9.54 -0.66
CA LYS A 107 -31.51 -9.18 0.57
C LYS A 107 -30.05 -9.60 0.45
N TYR A 108 -29.18 -8.88 1.14
CA TYR A 108 -27.84 -9.36 1.44
C TYR A 108 -27.90 -10.30 2.64
N LEU A 109 -27.23 -11.44 2.54
CA LEU A 109 -26.94 -12.35 3.63
C LEU A 109 -25.43 -12.32 3.89
N LEU A 110 -25.03 -11.64 4.96
CA LEU A 110 -23.65 -11.53 5.37
C LEU A 110 -23.40 -12.54 6.49
N LYS A 111 -22.51 -13.51 6.28
CA LYS A 111 -22.18 -14.55 7.26
C LYS A 111 -20.79 -14.33 7.79
N PHE A 112 -20.62 -14.34 9.10
CA PHE A 112 -19.36 -14.01 9.76
C PHE A 112 -18.78 -15.22 10.49
N ARG A 113 -17.48 -15.43 10.33
CA ARG A 113 -16.72 -16.42 11.09
C ARG A 113 -15.28 -15.98 11.29
N THR A 114 -14.54 -16.71 12.10
CA THR A 114 -13.08 -16.60 12.16
C THR A 114 -12.41 -17.82 11.54
N ASP A 115 -11.16 -17.67 11.11
CA ASP A 115 -10.36 -18.78 10.57
C ASP A 115 -10.14 -19.91 11.61
N LYS A 116 -10.18 -19.59 12.90
CA LYS A 116 -10.10 -20.58 14.00
C LYS A 116 -11.45 -21.05 14.52
N LYS A 117 -12.56 -20.58 13.93
CA LYS A 117 -13.94 -20.84 14.40
C LYS A 117 -14.17 -20.42 15.86
N SER A 118 -13.43 -19.42 16.33
CA SER A 118 -13.65 -18.82 17.64
C SER A 118 -14.99 -18.08 17.66
N GLU A 119 -15.52 -17.90 18.87
CA GLU A 119 -16.75 -17.15 19.07
C GLU A 119 -16.56 -15.66 18.75
N LEU A 120 -17.49 -15.09 17.97
CA LEU A 120 -17.62 -13.66 17.76
C LEU A 120 -18.32 -13.02 18.97
N LYS A 121 -17.50 -12.63 19.96
CA LYS A 121 -17.95 -12.08 21.25
C LYS A 121 -18.70 -10.77 21.11
N ASN A 122 -18.21 -9.85 20.26
CA ASN A 122 -18.95 -8.63 19.98
C ASN A 122 -20.10 -8.98 19.04
N ARG A 123 -21.34 -8.78 19.48
CA ARG A 123 -22.51 -9.06 18.65
C ARG A 123 -22.87 -7.89 17.75
N ASN A 124 -22.33 -6.70 18.02
CA ASN A 124 -22.59 -5.50 17.25
C ASN A 124 -21.52 -5.32 16.17
N ILE A 125 -21.96 -4.84 15.02
CA ILE A 125 -21.11 -4.53 13.90
C ILE A 125 -21.55 -3.22 13.28
N LYS A 126 -20.60 -2.44 12.78
CA LYS A 126 -20.87 -1.22 12.05
C LYS A 126 -20.77 -1.50 10.57
N ILE A 127 -21.77 -1.05 9.83
CA ILE A 127 -21.89 -1.21 8.39
C ILE A 127 -22.04 0.17 7.78
N GLU A 128 -21.26 0.45 6.75
CA GLU A 128 -21.30 1.70 6.00
C GLU A 128 -21.56 1.36 4.53
N TYR A 129 -22.63 1.92 3.98
CA TYR A 129 -22.97 1.79 2.56
C TYR A 129 -22.22 2.85 1.78
N ILE A 130 -21.32 2.41 0.90
CA ILE A 130 -20.51 3.29 0.07
C ILE A 130 -21.06 3.26 -1.34
N TYR A 131 -21.31 4.45 -1.88
CA TYR A 131 -21.92 4.62 -3.18
C TYR A 131 -20.89 4.88 -4.27
N ASP A 132 -21.33 4.67 -5.50
CA ASP A 132 -20.59 5.07 -6.68
C ASP A 132 -20.23 6.56 -6.61
N TYR A 133 -18.94 6.87 -6.81
CA TYR A 133 -18.38 8.22 -6.72
C TYR A 133 -19.12 9.22 -7.61
N ASP A 134 -19.49 8.82 -8.83
CA ASP A 134 -20.18 9.69 -9.78
C ASP A 134 -21.65 9.95 -9.38
N ALA A 135 -22.20 9.13 -8.48
CA ALA A 135 -23.55 9.33 -7.97
C ALA A 135 -23.65 10.52 -7.00
N LYS A 136 -22.53 10.96 -6.40
CA LYS A 136 -22.48 12.08 -5.43
C LYS A 136 -23.48 11.91 -4.27
N ILE A 137 -23.54 10.69 -3.73
CA ILE A 137 -24.39 10.33 -2.60
C ILE A 137 -23.48 10.13 -1.39
N ASP A 138 -23.84 10.74 -0.26
CA ASP A 138 -23.10 10.55 0.99
C ASP A 138 -23.25 9.11 1.49
N ASP A 139 -22.16 8.59 2.06
CA ASP A 139 -22.13 7.26 2.66
C ASP A 139 -23.09 7.18 3.86
N VAL A 140 -23.71 6.02 4.04
CA VAL A 140 -24.72 5.82 5.10
C VAL A 140 -24.26 4.74 6.07
N GLU A 141 -24.10 5.15 7.33
CA GLU A 141 -23.68 4.29 8.42
C GLU A 141 -24.87 3.71 9.21
N LYS A 142 -24.77 2.43 9.59
CA LYS A 142 -25.69 1.73 10.47
C LYS A 142 -24.96 0.77 11.40
N THR A 143 -25.41 0.70 12.65
CA THR A 143 -25.01 -0.38 13.57
C THR A 143 -26.04 -1.49 13.50
N MET A 144 -25.58 -2.72 13.30
CA MET A 144 -26.41 -3.92 13.26
C MET A 144 -25.90 -4.94 14.27
N ARG A 145 -26.72 -5.95 14.57
CA ARG A 145 -26.38 -7.03 15.50
C ARG A 145 -26.48 -8.38 14.79
N PHE A 146 -25.53 -9.26 15.04
CA PHE A 146 -25.58 -10.64 14.56
C PHE A 146 -26.80 -11.38 15.11
N ASP A 147 -27.39 -12.22 14.26
CA ASP A 147 -28.33 -13.25 14.70
C ASP A 147 -27.59 -14.38 15.47
N SER A 148 -28.30 -15.43 15.87
CA SER A 148 -27.70 -16.58 16.59
C SER A 148 -26.66 -17.35 15.76
N ASN A 149 -26.68 -17.21 14.44
CA ASN A 149 -25.83 -17.91 13.49
C ASN A 149 -24.70 -17.02 12.96
N ASN A 150 -24.35 -15.94 13.67
CA ASN A 150 -23.33 -14.98 13.28
C ASN A 150 -23.58 -14.40 11.88
N SER A 151 -24.84 -14.14 11.56
CA SER A 151 -25.24 -13.62 10.25
C SER A 151 -26.05 -12.32 10.39
N ILE A 152 -26.07 -11.56 9.31
CA ILE A 152 -26.89 -10.34 9.17
C ILE A 152 -27.61 -10.41 7.84
N GLU A 153 -28.92 -10.18 7.90
CA GLU A 153 -29.75 -10.01 6.73
C GLU A 153 -30.06 -8.54 6.52
N ILE A 154 -29.81 -8.03 5.32
CA ILE A 154 -30.08 -6.64 4.95
C ILE A 154 -30.97 -6.63 3.71
N PRO A 155 -32.29 -6.44 3.85
CA PRO A 155 -33.18 -6.29 2.72
C PRO A 155 -32.73 -5.15 1.80
N PHE A 156 -32.74 -5.35 0.48
CA PHE A 156 -32.29 -4.32 -0.46
C PHE A 156 -33.06 -3.01 -0.33
N LYS A 157 -34.35 -3.09 0.04
CA LYS A 157 -35.22 -1.93 0.27
C LYS A 157 -34.77 -1.05 1.46
N GLU A 158 -33.96 -1.57 2.37
CA GLU A 158 -33.46 -0.85 3.55
C GLU A 158 -32.15 -0.12 3.29
N ILE A 159 -31.54 -0.35 2.12
CA ILE A 159 -30.33 0.31 1.65
C ILE A 159 -30.76 1.49 0.78
N PRO A 160 -30.56 2.74 1.23
CA PRO A 160 -30.84 3.92 0.41
C PRO A 160 -30.09 3.80 -0.93
N ASN A 161 -30.72 4.19 -2.03
CA ASN A 161 -30.08 4.20 -3.35
C ASN A 161 -29.35 2.89 -3.72
N HIS A 162 -29.86 1.72 -3.31
CA HIS A 162 -29.23 0.40 -3.49
C HIS A 162 -28.64 0.15 -4.90
N LYS A 163 -29.31 0.63 -5.96
CA LYS A 163 -28.80 0.51 -7.35
C LYS A 163 -27.45 1.19 -7.58
N LYS A 164 -27.08 2.18 -6.76
CA LYS A 164 -25.82 2.93 -6.80
C LYS A 164 -24.80 2.46 -5.76
N LEU A 165 -25.13 1.41 -4.98
CA LEU A 165 -24.21 0.83 -4.02
C LEU A 165 -22.99 0.25 -4.76
N ALA A 166 -21.81 0.75 -4.41
CA ALA A 166 -20.52 0.30 -4.92
C ALA A 166 -19.90 -0.73 -3.97
N SER A 167 -19.88 -0.42 -2.66
CA SER A 167 -19.38 -1.37 -1.65
C SER A 167 -20.15 -1.29 -0.33
N ILE A 168 -20.02 -2.36 0.46
CA ILE A 168 -20.46 -2.39 1.86
C ILE A 168 -19.20 -2.48 2.71
N LYS A 169 -18.89 -1.41 3.44
CA LYS A 169 -17.81 -1.42 4.40
C LYS A 169 -18.31 -1.95 5.73
N ILE A 170 -17.51 -2.83 6.31
CA ILE A 170 -17.77 -3.47 7.59
C ILE A 170 -16.66 -3.09 8.54
N GLU A 171 -17.08 -2.73 9.74
CA GLU A 171 -16.24 -2.46 10.88
C GLU A 171 -16.64 -3.39 12.03
N TYR A 172 -15.72 -4.26 12.42
CA TYR A 172 -15.93 -5.24 13.47
C TYR A 172 -14.81 -5.21 14.51
N TYR A 173 -15.15 -5.37 15.79
CA TYR A 173 -14.19 -5.49 16.88
C TYR A 173 -14.05 -6.96 17.25
N LEU A 174 -12.93 -7.58 16.86
CA LEU A 174 -12.60 -8.96 17.19
C LEU A 174 -12.30 -9.12 18.68
N SER A 175 -11.69 -8.10 19.28
CA SER A 175 -11.56 -7.88 20.72
C SER A 175 -11.73 -6.39 21.04
N GLU A 176 -11.68 -6.02 22.32
CA GLU A 176 -11.85 -4.61 22.75
C GLU A 176 -10.81 -3.67 22.10
N SER A 177 -9.60 -4.16 21.82
CA SER A 177 -8.52 -3.39 21.21
C SER A 177 -8.29 -3.70 19.74
N GLU A 178 -8.95 -4.71 19.19
CA GLU A 178 -8.64 -5.24 17.87
C GLU A 178 -9.80 -5.06 16.89
N LYS A 179 -9.57 -4.19 15.91
CA LYS A 179 -10.53 -3.81 14.91
C LYS A 179 -10.22 -4.47 13.56
N ARG A 180 -11.27 -4.78 12.81
CA ARG A 180 -11.23 -5.34 11.46
C ARG A 180 -12.09 -4.46 10.55
N TYR A 181 -11.52 -4.11 9.40
CA TYR A 181 -12.22 -3.41 8.33
C TYR A 181 -12.29 -4.31 7.11
N VAL A 182 -13.45 -4.35 6.47
CA VAL A 182 -13.67 -5.12 5.26
C VAL A 182 -14.46 -4.28 4.29
N TYR A 183 -14.05 -4.25 3.03
CA TYR A 183 -14.84 -3.67 1.96
C TYR A 183 -15.38 -4.83 1.12
N ILE A 184 -16.69 -5.00 1.13
CA ILE A 184 -17.38 -5.96 0.28
C ILE A 184 -17.66 -5.26 -1.06
N THR A 185 -16.87 -5.59 -2.08
CA THR A 185 -17.01 -5.08 -3.45
C THR A 185 -16.56 -6.15 -4.45
N GLU A 186 -17.07 -6.07 -5.67
CA GLU A 186 -16.59 -6.84 -6.84
C GLU A 186 -15.69 -6.00 -7.76
N GLY A 187 -15.60 -4.69 -7.51
CA GLY A 187 -14.73 -3.78 -8.25
C GLY A 187 -13.31 -3.74 -7.66
N LYS A 188 -12.36 -3.22 -8.45
CA LYS A 188 -11.00 -2.95 -7.97
C LYS A 188 -10.96 -1.76 -7.01
N THR A 189 -11.92 -0.84 -7.16
CA THR A 189 -12.05 0.38 -6.37
C THR A 189 -13.28 0.28 -5.45
N VAL A 190 -13.16 0.77 -4.21
CA VAL A 190 -14.23 0.66 -3.20
C VAL A 190 -15.45 1.55 -3.46
N ASN A 191 -15.28 2.63 -4.23
CA ASN A 191 -16.31 3.63 -4.50
C ASN A 191 -16.64 3.74 -6.00
N GLU A 192 -16.31 2.72 -6.79
CA GLU A 192 -16.68 2.64 -8.21
C GLU A 192 -17.55 1.40 -8.42
N LYS A 193 -18.77 1.58 -8.93
CA LYS A 193 -19.69 0.46 -9.13
C LYS A 193 -19.43 -0.19 -10.49
N GLU A 194 -18.42 -1.04 -10.54
CA GLU A 194 -18.15 -1.86 -11.73
C GLU A 194 -19.20 -2.98 -11.91
N LYS A 195 -19.61 -3.61 -10.81
CA LYS A 195 -20.54 -4.75 -10.78
C LYS A 195 -21.45 -4.71 -9.56
N ASP A 196 -22.59 -5.40 -9.65
CA ASP A 196 -23.44 -5.63 -8.49
C ASP A 196 -22.80 -6.63 -7.52
N ILE A 197 -22.73 -6.25 -6.26
CA ILE A 197 -22.25 -7.11 -5.16
C ILE A 197 -23.15 -8.35 -5.06
N PRO A 198 -22.59 -9.58 -5.10
CA PRO A 198 -23.32 -10.81 -4.84
C PRO A 198 -24.02 -10.77 -3.48
N ASN A 199 -25.24 -11.29 -3.44
CA ASN A 199 -26.12 -11.06 -2.31
C ASN A 199 -25.92 -12.06 -1.15
N ILE A 200 -24.99 -13.00 -1.29
CA ILE A 200 -24.51 -13.84 -0.20
C ILE A 200 -23.00 -13.63 -0.09
N VAL A 201 -22.54 -13.23 1.08
CA VAL A 201 -21.12 -13.00 1.34
C VAL A 201 -20.72 -13.70 2.62
N GLU A 202 -19.72 -14.55 2.55
CA GLU A 202 -19.06 -15.11 3.74
C GLU A 202 -17.81 -14.28 4.03
N ILE A 203 -17.76 -13.73 5.24
CA ILE A 203 -16.68 -12.91 5.77
C ILE A 203 -15.95 -13.73 6.83
N GLU A 204 -14.72 -14.12 6.54
CA GLU A 204 -13.84 -14.80 7.48
C GLU A 204 -12.81 -13.81 8.02
N PHE A 205 -12.84 -13.55 9.32
CA PHE A 205 -11.82 -12.77 10.02
C PHE A 205 -10.61 -13.66 10.32
N VAL A 206 -9.43 -13.22 9.90
CA VAL A 206 -8.16 -13.86 10.26
C VAL A 206 -7.74 -13.32 11.63
N GLU A 207 -7.70 -14.21 12.63
CA GLU A 207 -7.42 -13.79 14.01
C GLU A 207 -5.98 -13.34 14.19
N LYS A 208 -5.04 -14.06 13.56
CA LYS A 208 -3.61 -13.77 13.58
C LYS A 208 -3.07 -13.81 12.16
N PRO A 209 -3.17 -12.69 11.42
CA PRO A 209 -2.60 -12.57 10.09
C PRO A 209 -1.12 -12.91 10.11
N LEU A 210 -0.67 -13.68 9.13
CA LEU A 210 0.75 -13.96 8.98
C LEU A 210 1.47 -12.71 8.47
N ASN A 211 2.70 -12.50 8.95
CA ASN A 211 3.60 -11.48 8.47
C ASN A 211 4.89 -12.12 8.00
N GLU A 212 5.39 -11.70 6.85
CA GLU A 212 6.67 -12.12 6.29
C GLU A 212 7.53 -10.89 6.00
N ILE A 213 8.81 -10.94 6.36
CA ILE A 213 9.76 -9.90 5.98
C ILE A 213 10.37 -10.27 4.64
N VAL A 214 10.16 -9.41 3.64
CA VAL A 214 10.79 -9.53 2.33
C VAL A 214 12.05 -8.69 2.31
N TYR A 215 13.18 -9.33 2.02
CA TYR A 215 14.47 -8.66 1.80
C TYR A 215 14.69 -8.50 0.31
N ARG A 216 15.16 -7.31 -0.09
CA ARG A 216 15.44 -6.97 -1.49
C ARG A 216 16.87 -6.43 -1.61
N THR A 217 17.58 -6.94 -2.61
CA THR A 217 18.90 -6.48 -3.02
C THR A 217 18.80 -5.95 -4.44
N THR A 218 19.05 -4.66 -4.62
CA THR A 218 19.13 -4.01 -5.94
C THR A 218 20.58 -3.62 -6.20
N ILE A 219 21.09 -3.93 -7.39
CA ILE A 219 22.47 -3.64 -7.79
C ILE A 219 22.43 -2.60 -8.91
N GLY A 220 23.09 -1.47 -8.67
CA GLY A 220 23.28 -0.40 -9.64
C GLY A 220 24.74 -0.29 -10.09
N LYS A 221 24.98 -0.04 -11.37
CA LYS A 221 26.30 0.25 -11.94
C LYS A 221 26.37 1.72 -12.34
N LEU A 222 27.33 2.44 -11.78
CA LEU A 222 27.59 3.83 -12.11
C LEU A 222 28.54 3.95 -13.30
N GLU A 223 28.16 4.71 -14.31
CA GLU A 223 28.98 5.05 -15.47
C GLU A 223 28.84 6.56 -15.75
N GLY A 224 29.83 7.34 -15.30
CA GLY A 224 29.75 8.81 -15.35
C GLY A 224 28.61 9.32 -14.46
N GLU A 225 27.67 10.03 -15.06
CA GLU A 225 26.47 10.59 -14.40
C GLU A 225 25.25 9.64 -14.46
N LYS A 226 25.41 8.41 -14.97
CA LYS A 226 24.29 7.47 -15.14
C LYS A 226 24.41 6.26 -14.22
N LEU A 227 23.31 5.90 -13.59
CA LEU A 227 23.18 4.68 -12.79
C LEU A 227 22.29 3.67 -13.53
N GLU A 228 22.85 2.52 -13.93
CA GLU A 228 22.10 1.40 -14.52
C GLU A 228 21.71 0.39 -13.44
N ILE A 229 20.44 0.02 -13.35
CA ILE A 229 19.99 -1.11 -12.52
C ILE A 229 20.26 -2.41 -13.29
N ILE A 230 21.23 -3.18 -12.81
CA ILE A 230 21.68 -4.42 -13.46
C ILE A 230 21.10 -5.68 -12.81
N SER A 231 20.58 -5.58 -11.59
CA SER A 231 19.93 -6.69 -10.90
C SER A 231 18.99 -6.18 -9.80
N ASN A 232 17.88 -6.88 -9.61
CA ASN A 232 16.97 -6.70 -8.50
C ASN A 232 16.43 -8.07 -8.10
N VAL A 233 16.80 -8.53 -6.91
CA VAL A 233 16.40 -9.83 -6.38
C VAL A 233 15.78 -9.62 -5.02
N LYS A 234 14.70 -10.37 -4.73
CA LYS A 234 14.08 -10.40 -3.42
C LYS A 234 13.84 -11.83 -2.94
N THR A 235 13.70 -11.98 -1.63
CA THR A 235 13.27 -13.25 -1.03
C THR A 235 11.85 -13.59 -1.49
N LYS A 236 11.57 -14.88 -1.70
CA LYS A 236 10.21 -15.34 -2.02
C LYS A 236 9.32 -15.20 -0.78
N THR A 237 8.07 -14.85 -1.00
CA THR A 237 7.01 -14.83 0.01
C THR A 237 5.88 -15.76 -0.40
N SER A 238 5.18 -16.32 0.59
CA SER A 238 3.95 -17.09 0.35
C SER A 238 2.69 -16.22 0.31
N LEU A 239 2.81 -14.96 0.74
CA LEU A 239 1.72 -14.00 0.84
C LEU A 239 1.59 -13.16 -0.44
N SER A 240 0.38 -12.66 -0.72
CA SER A 240 0.15 -11.74 -1.85
C SER A 240 0.82 -10.39 -1.59
N GLU A 241 1.72 -9.96 -2.46
CA GLU A 241 2.36 -8.64 -2.36
C GLU A 241 1.67 -7.63 -3.29
N ASN A 242 1.16 -6.53 -2.71
CA ASN A 242 0.66 -5.39 -3.49
C ASN A 242 1.81 -4.64 -4.22
N LEU A 243 3.07 -4.83 -3.81
CA LEU A 243 4.25 -4.18 -4.40
C LEU A 243 4.94 -5.01 -5.51
N ASN A 244 4.35 -6.15 -5.92
CA ASN A 244 4.89 -6.96 -7.02
C ASN A 244 4.92 -6.21 -8.36
N GLU A 245 4.13 -5.15 -8.49
CA GLU A 245 3.82 -4.49 -9.76
C GLU A 245 4.65 -3.23 -10.03
N ILE A 246 5.52 -2.80 -9.10
CA ILE A 246 6.38 -1.62 -9.29
C ILE A 246 7.79 -2.04 -9.72
N SER A 247 8.12 -1.74 -10.96
CA SER A 247 9.41 -2.03 -11.59
C SER A 247 10.47 -0.96 -11.26
N PHE A 248 11.74 -1.25 -11.57
CA PHE A 248 12.77 -0.21 -11.60
C PHE A 248 12.95 0.25 -13.05
N GLU A 249 13.15 1.55 -13.24
CA GLU A 249 13.74 2.01 -14.49
C GLU A 249 15.13 1.41 -14.70
N LYS A 250 15.49 1.15 -15.95
CA LYS A 250 16.79 0.54 -16.26
C LYS A 250 17.95 1.51 -15.99
N TYR A 251 17.76 2.80 -16.27
CA TYR A 251 18.79 3.83 -16.12
C TYR A 251 18.22 5.02 -15.35
N TYR A 252 19.05 5.69 -14.55
CA TYR A 252 18.74 6.96 -13.91
C TYR A 252 19.88 7.93 -14.18
N GLU A 253 19.55 9.21 -14.36
CA GLU A 253 20.52 10.28 -14.62
C GLU A 253 20.68 11.15 -13.38
N LEU A 254 21.89 11.61 -13.11
CA LEU A 254 22.17 12.53 -12.01
C LEU A 254 21.36 13.82 -12.18
N ARG A 255 20.55 14.16 -11.18
CA ARG A 255 19.81 15.43 -11.12
C ARG A 255 20.82 16.57 -10.92
N LYS A 256 20.79 17.54 -11.83
CA LYS A 256 21.72 18.69 -11.87
C LYS A 256 21.20 19.89 -11.09
#